data_AF-A0A1M6NXR0-F1
#
_entry.id   AF-A0A1M6NXR0-F1
#
_cell.length_a   1.000
_cell.length_b   1.000
_cell.length_c   1.000
_cell.angle_alpha   90.00
_cell.angle_beta   90.00
_cell.angle_gamma   90.00
#
_symmetry.space_group_name_H-M   'P 1'
#
loop_
_entity.id
_entity.type
_entity.pdbx_description
1 polymer ?
#
loop_
_entity_poly.entity_id
_entity_poly.type
_entity_poly.pdbx_seq_one_letter_code
_entity_poly.pdbx_strand_id
1 'polypeptide(L)'
;MKTSKEIYEKRIQVYEERSSKLLKDMNHISHLRIFTAGAAIFSAVFLSRAAVNAVTWGIVFLFIVIFIYLVYMHHRVKTAHQYLAHLKKVNEISLKRVKGEWKEFADRGDAFYEEAHPFAKDLDIFGQGSLYQWISAANTYSGKRKLAELLTTPWDKRKQIEERQAAIGELAQKRWWRQRLQTEGMLITEEAEDIESLLQWAEKSQPFYSKPMIRMGIRLLPGITITTLLLAFSADIGLRYIPLLLLVFHFFLLSYDVKRRTQELELIYRCKNSIRVYGKILAHIEKTHFQSDYLRVLKERLRDEKGLTALQQLKSLERIVDQILNRNNIAFFPINLLILWDYQCMLAVEDWKRQAGPVLRRYLEVIGEIEGLASLALIGYDYPQWDMPKITDTPARFTARAIGHPLLTNQQVCNDISLDPPAKVLLITGSNMSGKSTLLRTLGTNLVLAYAGAPVCARSMEPELFIIIYPALLRAA
;
A
#
# COMPACT_ATOMS: atom_id res chain seq x y z
N MET A 1 10.51 26.84 17.71
CA MET A 1 9.83 25.62 17.19
C MET A 1 10.92 24.70 16.66
N LYS A 2 10.91 23.39 16.97
CA LYS A 2 11.94 22.48 16.46
C LYS A 2 11.83 22.37 14.93
N THR A 3 12.96 22.39 14.24
CA THR A 3 12.99 22.18 12.78
C THR A 3 12.54 20.77 12.43
N SER A 4 12.02 20.56 11.21
CA SER A 4 11.66 19.22 10.69
C SER A 4 12.82 18.23 10.83
N LYS A 5 14.05 18.70 10.56
CA LYS A 5 15.31 17.97 10.77
C LYS A 5 15.50 17.44 12.19
N GLU A 6 15.48 18.32 13.21
CA GLU A 6 15.65 17.92 14.62
C GLU A 6 14.60 16.90 15.07
N ILE A 7 13.39 17.04 14.54
CA ILE A 7 12.29 16.14 14.83
C ILE A 7 12.57 14.74 14.26
N TYR A 8 13.05 14.64 13.02
CA TYR A 8 13.40 13.35 12.42
C TYR A 8 14.58 12.70 13.15
N GLU A 9 15.63 13.45 13.49
CA GLU A 9 16.78 12.96 14.24
C GLU A 9 16.38 12.39 15.61
N LYS A 10 15.56 13.12 16.38
CA LYS A 10 15.04 12.63 17.66
C LYS A 10 14.22 11.34 17.50
N ARG A 11 13.44 11.22 16.43
CA ARG A 11 12.60 10.03 16.19
C ARG A 11 13.41 8.81 15.81
N ILE A 12 14.45 9.00 14.99
CA ILE A 12 15.39 7.93 14.65
C ILE A 12 16.00 7.35 15.93
N GLN A 13 16.47 8.21 16.84
CA GLN A 13 17.00 7.77 18.15
C GLN A 13 15.96 7.01 18.97
N VAL A 14 14.74 7.55 19.11
CA VAL A 14 13.66 6.88 19.88
C VAL A 14 13.30 5.52 19.29
N TYR A 15 13.26 5.38 17.97
CA TYR A 15 12.97 4.09 17.34
C TYR A 15 14.14 3.12 17.45
N GLU A 16 15.37 3.60 17.38
CA GLU A 16 16.57 2.78 17.58
C GLU A 16 16.63 2.20 18.99
N GLU A 17 16.42 3.03 20.02
CA GLU A 17 16.39 2.60 21.42
C GLU A 17 15.30 1.54 21.66
N ARG A 18 14.07 1.78 21.15
CA ARG A 18 12.95 0.84 21.28
C ARG A 18 13.21 -0.45 20.49
N SER A 19 13.78 -0.36 19.30
CA SER A 19 14.13 -1.53 18.49
C SER A 19 15.19 -2.38 19.20
N SER A 20 16.23 -1.75 19.76
CA SER A 20 17.26 -2.43 20.55
C SER A 20 16.69 -3.16 21.77
N LYS A 21 15.71 -2.56 22.46
CA LYS A 21 15.00 -3.21 23.57
C LYS A 21 14.22 -4.44 23.09
N LEU A 22 13.43 -4.32 22.02
CA LEU A 22 12.69 -5.45 21.46
C LEU A 22 13.60 -6.56 20.94
N LEU A 23 14.79 -6.22 20.42
CA LEU A 23 15.80 -7.20 20.00
C LEU A 23 16.30 -8.02 21.20
N LYS A 24 16.57 -7.37 22.34
CA LYS A 24 16.93 -8.06 23.60
C LYS A 24 15.80 -8.96 24.08
N ASP A 25 14.57 -8.46 24.11
CA ASP A 25 13.39 -9.25 24.50
C ASP A 25 13.18 -10.46 23.57
N MET A 26 13.35 -10.27 22.26
CA MET A 26 13.23 -11.32 21.25
C MET A 26 14.27 -12.43 21.47
N ASN A 27 15.52 -12.07 21.75
CA ASN A 27 16.60 -13.02 22.05
C ASN A 27 16.33 -13.78 23.36
N HIS A 28 15.87 -13.07 24.40
CA HIS A 28 15.52 -13.71 25.67
C HIS A 28 14.37 -14.73 25.50
N ILE A 29 13.30 -14.36 24.79
CA ILE A 29 12.21 -15.29 24.47
C ILE A 29 12.72 -16.47 23.62
N SER A 30 13.64 -16.23 22.68
CA SER A 30 14.26 -17.30 21.88
C SER A 30 14.98 -18.32 22.75
N HIS A 31 15.79 -17.87 23.71
CA HIS A 31 16.47 -18.76 24.65
C HIS A 31 15.48 -19.52 25.54
N LEU A 32 14.43 -18.84 26.04
CA LEU A 32 13.36 -19.51 26.82
C LEU A 32 12.63 -20.57 26.02
N ARG A 33 12.42 -20.38 24.71
CA ARG A 33 11.81 -21.39 23.82
C ARG A 33 12.69 -22.62 23.69
N ILE A 34 14.00 -22.44 23.50
CA ILE A 34 14.95 -23.55 23.39
C ILE A 34 15.02 -24.31 24.72
N PHE A 35 15.09 -23.59 25.84
CA PHE A 35 15.09 -24.19 27.18
C PHE A 35 13.80 -24.98 27.45
N THR A 36 12.63 -24.41 27.17
CA THR A 36 11.34 -25.10 27.40
C THR A 36 11.15 -26.30 26.49
N ALA A 37 11.61 -26.24 25.23
CA ALA A 37 11.63 -27.39 24.34
C ALA A 37 12.57 -28.50 24.85
N GLY A 38 13.78 -28.14 25.28
CA GLY A 38 14.73 -29.07 25.87
C GLY A 38 14.20 -29.71 27.15
N ALA A 39 13.58 -28.93 28.03
CA ALA A 39 12.94 -29.41 29.26
C ALA A 39 11.75 -30.35 28.98
N ALA A 40 10.96 -30.08 27.94
CA ALA A 40 9.88 -30.97 27.51
C ALA A 40 10.42 -32.34 27.07
N ILE A 41 11.46 -32.33 26.22
CA ILE A 41 12.09 -33.56 25.72
C ILE A 41 12.76 -34.33 26.86
N PHE A 42 13.52 -33.64 27.72
CA PHE A 42 14.17 -34.25 28.87
C PHE A 42 13.15 -34.88 29.82
N SER A 43 12.05 -34.18 30.12
CA SER A 43 10.95 -34.70 30.94
C SER A 43 10.32 -35.93 30.30
N ALA A 44 10.06 -35.91 28.99
CA ALA A 44 9.50 -37.07 28.28
C ALA A 44 10.43 -38.29 28.29
N VAL A 45 11.74 -38.10 28.11
CA VAL A 45 12.73 -39.20 28.08
C VAL A 45 13.04 -39.72 29.49
N PHE A 46 13.20 -38.85 30.48
CA PHE A 46 13.50 -39.26 31.85
C PHE A 46 12.29 -39.92 32.51
N LEU A 47 11.09 -39.36 32.31
CA LEU A 47 9.85 -39.89 32.91
C LEU A 47 9.29 -41.12 32.19
N SER A 48 9.71 -41.40 30.95
CA SER A 48 9.40 -42.68 30.29
C SER A 48 10.23 -43.85 30.83
N ARG A 49 11.33 -43.57 31.55
CA ARG A 49 12.10 -44.57 32.31
C ARG A 49 11.60 -44.76 33.75
N ALA A 50 10.80 -43.82 34.26
CA ALA A 50 10.07 -43.94 35.51
C ALA A 50 8.64 -44.46 35.23
N ALA A 51 7.91 -44.92 36.26
CA ALA A 51 6.52 -45.36 36.08
C ALA A 51 5.66 -44.23 35.47
N VAL A 52 5.10 -44.49 34.29
CA VAL A 52 4.34 -43.50 33.51
C VAL A 52 2.97 -43.28 34.14
N ASN A 53 2.84 -42.21 34.93
CA ASN A 53 1.59 -41.82 35.60
C ASN A 53 0.98 -40.56 34.96
N ALA A 54 -0.30 -40.28 35.18
CA ALA A 54 -0.99 -39.10 34.62
C ALA A 54 -0.27 -37.75 34.89
N VAL A 55 0.48 -37.66 35.99
CA VAL A 55 1.31 -36.49 36.35
C VAL A 55 2.41 -36.22 35.31
N THR A 56 3.01 -37.26 34.71
CA THR A 56 4.10 -37.08 33.74
C THR A 56 3.60 -36.48 32.43
N TRP A 57 2.45 -36.94 31.95
CA TRP A 57 1.75 -36.34 30.81
C TRP A 57 1.30 -34.91 31.09
N GLY A 58 0.86 -34.62 32.31
CA GLY A 58 0.53 -33.25 32.74
C GLY A 58 1.71 -32.29 32.65
N ILE A 59 2.91 -32.71 33.07
CA ILE A 59 4.13 -31.90 33.00
C ILE A 59 4.55 -31.66 31.55
N VAL A 60 4.55 -32.69 30.70
CA VAL A 60 4.90 -32.55 29.28
C VAL A 60 3.90 -31.61 28.58
N PHE A 61 2.60 -31.78 28.85
CA PHE A 61 1.56 -30.90 28.31
C PHE A 61 1.76 -29.44 28.74
N LEU A 62 2.09 -29.19 30.01
CA LEU A 62 2.39 -27.84 30.51
C LEU A 62 3.57 -27.20 29.74
N PHE A 63 4.66 -27.93 29.52
CA PHE A 63 5.79 -27.41 28.73
C PHE A 63 5.41 -27.13 27.28
N ILE A 64 4.57 -27.97 26.66
CA ILE A 64 4.05 -27.73 25.31
C ILE A 64 3.23 -26.43 25.26
N VAL A 65 2.34 -26.22 26.23
CA VAL A 65 1.53 -24.99 26.32
C VAL A 65 2.42 -23.76 26.50
N ILE A 66 3.40 -23.81 27.40
CA ILE A 66 4.37 -22.72 27.60
C ILE A 66 5.16 -22.47 26.32
N PHE A 67 5.61 -23.53 25.65
CA PHE A 67 6.36 -23.41 24.39
C PHE A 67 5.52 -22.72 23.30
N ILE A 68 4.26 -23.13 23.10
CA ILE A 68 3.35 -22.51 22.14
C ILE A 68 3.12 -21.03 22.48
N TYR A 69 2.92 -20.70 23.76
CA TYR A 69 2.79 -19.31 24.21
C TYR A 69 4.05 -18.49 23.91
N LEU A 70 5.24 -19.04 24.16
CA LEU A 70 6.51 -18.38 23.86
C LEU A 70 6.73 -18.21 22.35
N VAL A 71 6.31 -19.18 21.52
CA VAL A 71 6.33 -19.07 20.05
C VAL A 71 5.47 -17.88 19.61
N TYR A 72 4.25 -17.78 20.15
CA TYR A 72 3.35 -16.66 19.88
C TYR A 72 3.96 -15.31 20.30
N MET A 73 4.49 -15.22 21.51
CA MET A 73 5.14 -14.02 22.03
C MET A 73 6.36 -13.62 21.20
N HIS A 74 7.20 -14.58 20.81
CA HIS A 74 8.35 -14.34 19.94
C HIS A 74 7.91 -13.76 18.60
N HIS A 75 6.88 -14.33 17.97
CA HIS A 75 6.34 -13.82 16.71
C HIS A 75 5.84 -12.38 16.88
N ARG A 76 5.07 -12.09 17.95
CA ARG A 76 4.57 -10.74 18.25
C ARG A 76 5.71 -9.72 18.43
N VAL A 77 6.75 -10.06 19.19
CA VAL A 77 7.91 -9.18 19.42
C VAL A 77 8.69 -8.97 18.11
N LYS A 78 8.89 -10.02 17.32
CA LYS A 78 9.55 -9.94 16.01
C LYS A 78 8.81 -9.01 15.06
N THR A 79 7.48 -9.13 14.96
CA THR A 79 6.65 -8.23 14.13
C THR A 79 6.74 -6.78 14.62
N ALA A 80 6.72 -6.54 15.93
CA ALA A 80 6.87 -5.20 16.49
C ALA A 80 8.26 -4.60 16.19
N HIS A 81 9.32 -5.40 16.31
CA HIS A 81 10.69 -4.98 15.97
C HIS A 81 10.80 -4.59 14.49
N GLN A 82 10.32 -5.44 13.58
CA GLN A 82 10.30 -5.15 12.14
C GLN A 82 9.55 -3.85 11.84
N TYR A 83 8.39 -3.64 12.48
CA TYR A 83 7.60 -2.43 12.31
C TYR A 83 8.35 -1.15 12.76
N LEU A 84 9.05 -1.21 13.90
CA LEU A 84 9.87 -0.09 14.36
C LEU A 84 11.05 0.19 13.42
N ALA A 85 11.66 -0.84 12.85
CA ALA A 85 12.73 -0.68 11.86
C ALA A 85 12.23 0.06 10.61
N HIS A 86 11.03 -0.25 10.12
CA HIS A 86 10.43 0.49 8.99
C HIS A 86 10.10 1.95 9.36
N LEU A 87 9.53 2.20 10.54
CA LEU A 87 9.30 3.57 11.02
C LEU A 87 10.60 4.38 11.14
N LYS A 88 11.68 3.75 11.63
CA LYS A 88 13.02 4.35 11.65
C LYS A 88 13.45 4.69 10.22
N LYS A 89 13.37 3.74 9.29
CA LYS A 89 13.74 3.92 7.88
C LYS A 89 13.00 5.08 7.21
N VAL A 90 11.70 5.24 7.45
CA VAL A 90 10.90 6.38 6.98
C VAL A 90 11.46 7.71 7.48
N ASN A 91 11.86 7.78 8.75
CA ASN A 91 12.43 9.00 9.32
C ASN A 91 13.85 9.26 8.81
N GLU A 92 14.66 8.22 8.56
CA GLU A 92 15.96 8.34 7.90
C GLU A 92 15.82 8.90 6.47
N ILE A 93 14.87 8.39 5.69
CA ILE A 93 14.56 8.91 4.34
C ILE A 93 14.13 10.38 4.41
N SER A 94 13.24 10.70 5.36
CA SER A 94 12.78 12.09 5.55
C SER A 94 13.93 13.02 5.94
N LEU A 95 14.85 12.56 6.80
CA LEU A 95 16.04 13.30 7.18
C LEU A 95 16.98 13.52 5.99
N LYS A 96 17.25 12.48 5.19
CA LYS A 96 18.04 12.59 3.95
C LYS A 96 17.44 13.62 3.00
N ARG A 97 16.10 13.64 2.86
CA ARG A 97 15.38 14.61 2.02
C ARG A 97 15.65 16.04 2.45
N VAL A 98 15.46 16.35 3.73
CA VAL A 98 15.67 17.71 4.26
C VAL A 98 17.17 18.12 4.24
N LYS A 99 18.10 17.16 4.31
CA LYS A 99 19.54 17.40 4.16
C LYS A 99 20.02 17.61 2.72
N GLY A 100 19.17 17.38 1.72
CA GLY A 100 19.55 17.46 0.31
C GLY A 100 20.20 16.20 -0.27
N GLU A 101 20.18 15.08 0.47
CA GLU A 101 20.74 13.77 0.07
C GLU A 101 19.73 12.93 -0.73
N TRP A 102 18.57 13.50 -1.11
CA TRP A 102 17.49 12.80 -1.82
C TRP A 102 17.84 12.39 -3.25
N LYS A 103 18.89 12.94 -3.84
CA LYS A 103 19.39 12.54 -5.17
C LYS A 103 19.84 11.08 -5.20
N GLU A 104 20.07 10.45 -4.05
CA GLU A 104 20.40 9.02 -3.92
C GLU A 104 19.16 8.12 -3.90
N PHE A 105 17.95 8.66 -3.87
CA PHE A 105 16.74 7.85 -3.80
C PHE A 105 16.55 7.04 -5.09
N ALA A 106 16.21 5.76 -4.93
CA ALA A 106 16.09 4.84 -6.07
C ALA A 106 14.91 5.17 -6.98
N ASP A 107 13.78 5.62 -6.41
CA ASP A 107 12.59 5.96 -7.20
C ASP A 107 12.72 7.36 -7.80
N ARG A 108 13.02 7.40 -9.09
CA ARG A 108 13.19 8.62 -9.90
C ARG A 108 11.95 8.96 -10.73
N GLY A 109 10.94 8.09 -10.74
CA GLY A 109 9.76 8.23 -11.59
C GLY A 109 10.03 7.97 -13.08
N ASP A 110 11.14 7.32 -13.43
CA ASP A 110 11.51 7.02 -14.83
C ASP A 110 10.40 6.27 -15.59
N ALA A 111 9.67 5.40 -14.88
CA ALA A 111 8.54 4.63 -15.44
C ALA A 111 7.34 5.47 -15.90
N PHE A 112 7.26 6.74 -15.50
CA PHE A 112 6.17 7.66 -15.84
C PHE A 112 6.64 8.79 -16.77
N TYR A 113 7.90 8.76 -17.22
CA TYR A 113 8.44 9.78 -18.10
C TYR A 113 7.93 9.59 -19.53
N GLU A 114 7.37 10.65 -20.09
CA GLU A 114 6.95 10.74 -21.48
C GLU A 114 7.77 11.82 -22.20
N GLU A 115 8.50 11.45 -23.25
CA GLU A 115 9.38 12.40 -23.96
C GLU A 115 8.59 13.52 -24.66
N ALA A 116 7.37 13.24 -25.11
CA ALA A 116 6.52 14.22 -25.78
C ALA A 116 5.84 15.22 -24.82
N HIS A 117 6.04 15.08 -23.51
CA HIS A 117 5.37 15.93 -22.52
C HIS A 117 5.83 17.40 -22.61
N PRO A 118 4.92 18.40 -22.64
CA PRO A 118 5.26 19.80 -22.98
C PRO A 118 6.29 20.52 -22.11
N PHE A 119 6.56 20.01 -20.90
CA PHE A 119 7.48 20.64 -19.95
C PHE A 119 8.24 19.66 -19.04
N ALA A 120 7.95 18.34 -19.10
CA ALA A 120 8.45 17.41 -18.07
C ALA A 120 9.97 17.29 -18.08
N LYS A 121 10.56 17.25 -19.27
CA LYS A 121 12.01 17.20 -19.48
C LYS A 121 12.70 18.48 -19.03
N ASP A 122 12.14 19.64 -19.34
CA ASP A 122 12.79 20.94 -19.10
C ASP A 122 12.71 21.42 -17.66
N LEU A 123 11.65 21.03 -16.95
CA LEU A 123 11.44 21.34 -15.53
C LEU A 123 11.94 20.24 -14.59
N ASP A 124 12.68 19.26 -15.13
CA ASP A 124 13.27 18.15 -14.38
C ASP A 124 12.21 17.44 -13.51
N ILE A 125 11.05 17.10 -14.09
CA ILE A 125 9.93 16.48 -13.34
C ILE A 125 10.24 15.04 -12.95
N PHE A 126 10.87 14.28 -13.84
CA PHE A 126 11.29 12.88 -13.62
C PHE A 126 12.79 12.70 -13.85
N GLY A 127 13.35 11.59 -13.39
CA GLY A 127 14.76 11.25 -13.56
C GLY A 127 15.64 11.62 -12.36
N GLN A 128 16.95 11.61 -12.57
CA GLN A 128 17.93 11.88 -11.52
C GLN A 128 17.97 13.38 -11.16
N GLY A 129 17.80 13.70 -9.88
CA GLY A 129 17.75 15.07 -9.39
C GLY A 129 16.43 15.79 -9.65
N SER A 130 15.35 15.03 -9.86
CA SER A 130 14.05 15.54 -10.30
C SER A 130 13.08 15.91 -9.16
N LEU A 131 12.00 16.62 -9.52
CA LEU A 131 10.90 16.97 -8.63
C LEU A 131 10.23 15.71 -8.05
N TYR A 132 9.93 14.72 -8.89
CA TYR A 132 9.33 13.46 -8.46
C TYR A 132 10.24 12.72 -7.49
N GLN A 133 11.53 12.57 -7.81
CA GLN A 133 12.51 11.88 -6.94
C GLN A 133 12.60 12.55 -5.56
N TRP A 134 12.53 13.88 -5.50
CA TRP A 134 12.56 14.62 -4.25
C TRP A 134 11.32 14.38 -3.39
N ILE A 135 10.11 14.49 -3.95
CA ILE A 135 8.87 14.51 -3.18
C ILE A 135 8.25 13.13 -2.94
N SER A 136 8.59 12.13 -3.75
CA SER A 136 7.94 10.83 -3.70
C SER A 136 8.09 10.17 -2.32
N ALA A 137 6.94 9.81 -1.74
CA ALA A 137 6.85 8.93 -0.58
C ALA A 137 5.75 7.86 -0.75
N ALA A 138 5.15 7.79 -1.93
CA ALA A 138 4.21 6.73 -2.30
C ALA A 138 4.96 5.41 -2.51
N ASN A 139 4.38 4.31 -2.02
CA ASN A 139 4.99 2.98 -2.20
C ASN A 139 4.15 2.09 -3.12
N THR A 140 2.83 2.25 -3.13
CA THR A 140 1.97 1.51 -4.07
C THR A 140 2.21 2.01 -5.49
N TYR A 141 2.04 1.14 -6.48
CA TYR A 141 2.07 1.54 -7.88
C TYR A 141 1.03 2.63 -8.17
N SER A 142 -0.19 2.48 -7.66
CA SER A 142 -1.26 3.49 -7.82
C SER A 142 -0.87 4.84 -7.23
N GLY A 143 -0.21 4.88 -6.07
CA GLY A 143 0.26 6.11 -5.44
C GLY A 143 1.38 6.80 -6.20
N LYS A 144 2.34 6.01 -6.70
CA LYS A 144 3.43 6.49 -7.55
C LYS A 144 2.90 7.10 -8.85
N ARG A 145 2.04 6.35 -9.56
CA ARG A 145 1.39 6.81 -10.78
C ARG A 145 0.58 8.08 -10.54
N LYS A 146 -0.19 8.12 -9.45
CA LYS A 146 -0.99 9.28 -9.11
C LYS A 146 -0.17 10.52 -8.79
N LEU A 147 0.95 10.37 -8.08
CA LEU A 147 1.88 11.47 -7.88
C LEU A 147 2.44 11.99 -9.20
N ALA A 148 2.83 11.09 -10.11
CA ALA A 148 3.29 11.48 -11.44
C ALA A 148 2.20 12.26 -12.21
N GLU A 149 0.96 11.75 -12.23
CA GLU A 149 -0.20 12.43 -12.82
C GLU A 149 -0.40 13.84 -12.23
N LEU A 150 -0.30 14.01 -10.91
CA LEU A 150 -0.46 15.32 -10.26
C LEU A 150 0.63 16.34 -10.68
N LEU A 151 1.82 15.88 -11.08
CA LEU A 151 2.92 16.75 -11.52
C LEU A 151 2.90 17.04 -13.02
N THR A 152 2.21 16.22 -13.82
CA THR A 152 2.15 16.34 -15.29
C THR A 152 0.84 16.92 -15.80
N THR A 153 -0.21 16.97 -14.97
CA THR A 153 -1.56 17.32 -15.41
C THR A 153 -2.03 18.67 -14.83
N PRO A 154 -1.52 19.82 -15.31
CA PRO A 154 -1.82 21.14 -14.73
C PRO A 154 -3.20 21.72 -15.09
N TRP A 155 -4.14 20.90 -15.57
CA TRP A 155 -5.38 21.34 -16.21
C TRP A 155 -6.59 21.41 -15.28
N ASP A 156 -6.36 21.28 -13.98
CA ASP A 156 -7.43 21.31 -13.00
C ASP A 156 -8.03 22.71 -12.87
N LYS A 157 -9.34 22.76 -12.64
CA LYS A 157 -10.03 24.01 -12.34
C LYS A 157 -9.56 24.52 -10.99
N ARG A 158 -9.58 25.84 -10.80
CA ARG A 158 -9.25 26.51 -9.53
C ARG A 158 -9.85 25.81 -8.30
N LYS A 159 -11.15 25.50 -8.34
CA LYS A 159 -11.85 24.82 -7.24
C LYS A 159 -11.21 23.46 -6.88
N GLN A 160 -10.79 22.66 -7.86
CA GLN A 160 -10.16 21.36 -7.63
C GLN A 160 -8.75 21.50 -7.04
N ILE A 161 -8.03 22.57 -7.42
CA ILE A 161 -6.75 22.92 -6.79
C ILE A 161 -6.99 23.29 -5.33
N GLU A 162 -7.92 24.20 -5.03
CA GLU A 162 -8.25 24.63 -3.67
C GLU A 162 -8.72 23.47 -2.77
N GLU A 163 -9.55 22.56 -3.29
CA GLU A 163 -9.96 21.33 -2.59
C GLU A 163 -8.76 20.43 -2.24
N ARG A 164 -7.82 20.25 -3.17
CA ARG A 164 -6.57 19.51 -2.92
C ARG A 164 -5.64 20.24 -1.95
N GLN A 165 -5.53 21.57 -2.03
CA GLN A 165 -4.74 22.37 -1.09
C GLN A 165 -5.22 22.18 0.35
N ALA A 166 -6.54 22.17 0.57
CA ALA A 166 -7.13 21.88 1.88
C ALA A 166 -6.77 20.46 2.38
N ALA A 167 -6.84 19.46 1.48
CA ALA A 167 -6.44 18.09 1.79
C ALA A 167 -4.95 17.98 2.17
N ILE A 168 -4.08 18.58 1.36
CA ILE A 168 -2.62 18.58 1.55
C ILE A 168 -2.26 19.30 2.86
N GLY A 169 -2.90 20.44 3.14
CA GLY A 169 -2.75 21.18 4.40
C GLY A 169 -3.14 20.35 5.63
N GLU A 170 -4.27 19.63 5.57
CA GLU A 170 -4.68 18.72 6.64
C GLU A 170 -3.65 17.59 6.83
N LEU A 171 -3.23 16.93 5.74
CA LEU A 171 -2.29 15.82 5.79
C LEU A 171 -0.90 16.24 6.29
N ALA A 172 -0.47 17.48 6.00
CA ALA A 172 0.81 18.02 6.45
C ALA A 172 0.90 17.99 7.98
N GLN A 173 -0.19 18.34 8.68
CA GLN A 173 -0.29 18.32 10.14
C GLN A 173 -0.33 16.90 10.72
N LYS A 174 -0.75 15.90 9.92
CA LYS A 174 -0.87 14.50 10.35
C LYS A 174 0.39 13.67 10.06
N ARG A 175 1.58 14.16 10.41
CA ARG A 175 2.86 13.45 10.17
C ARG A 175 2.84 11.98 10.59
N TRP A 176 2.38 11.68 11.82
CA TRP A 176 2.35 10.31 12.33
C TRP A 176 1.50 9.38 11.45
N TRP A 177 0.38 9.91 10.97
CA TRP A 177 -0.51 9.18 10.08
C TRP A 177 0.16 8.96 8.71
N ARG A 178 0.82 9.96 8.13
CA ARG A 178 1.53 9.83 6.85
C ARG A 178 2.70 8.86 6.92
N GLN A 179 3.52 8.94 7.96
CA GLN A 179 4.63 8.01 8.16
C GLN A 179 4.15 6.57 8.35
N ARG A 180 3.01 6.38 9.01
CA ARG A 180 2.38 5.06 9.12
C ARG A 180 1.87 4.56 7.77
N LEU A 181 1.18 5.40 6.99
CA LEU A 181 0.75 5.07 5.63
C LEU A 181 1.95 4.60 4.79
N GLN A 182 3.03 5.38 4.79
CA GLN A 182 4.28 5.04 4.10
C GLN A 182 4.88 3.71 4.61
N THR A 183 4.89 3.50 5.93
CA THR A 183 5.42 2.27 6.54
C THR A 183 4.62 1.04 6.12
N GLU A 184 3.29 1.10 6.09
CA GLU A 184 2.48 -0.02 5.61
C GLU A 184 2.75 -0.28 4.12
N GLY A 185 2.87 0.77 3.30
CA GLY A 185 3.15 0.66 1.87
C GLY A 185 4.53 0.10 1.51
N MET A 186 5.55 0.32 2.34
CA MET A 186 6.90 -0.26 2.15
C MET A 186 6.93 -1.79 2.15
N LEU A 187 5.87 -2.44 2.65
CA LEU A 187 5.76 -3.89 2.70
C LEU A 187 5.23 -4.50 1.39
N ILE A 188 4.88 -3.68 0.41
CA ILE A 188 4.45 -4.14 -0.91
C ILE A 188 5.67 -4.69 -1.64
N THR A 189 5.56 -5.93 -2.10
CA THR A 189 6.65 -6.63 -2.79
C THR A 189 6.39 -6.80 -4.28
N GLU A 190 5.16 -6.55 -4.72
CA GLU A 190 4.69 -6.82 -6.07
C GLU A 190 4.87 -5.63 -7.02
N GLU A 191 5.10 -5.95 -8.30
CA GLU A 191 5.32 -4.95 -9.36
C GLU A 191 3.99 -4.48 -9.97
N ALA A 192 4.05 -3.51 -10.89
CA ALA A 192 2.86 -2.97 -11.56
C ALA A 192 2.05 -4.05 -12.30
N GLU A 193 2.75 -5.00 -12.94
CA GLU A 193 2.14 -6.10 -13.70
C GLU A 193 1.31 -7.04 -12.81
N ASP A 194 1.75 -7.27 -11.57
CA ASP A 194 1.03 -8.10 -10.60
C ASP A 194 -0.30 -7.48 -10.19
N ILE A 195 -0.32 -6.15 -9.97
CA ILE A 195 -1.52 -5.42 -9.57
C ILE A 195 -2.55 -5.41 -10.70
N GLU A 196 -2.11 -5.13 -11.93
CA GLU A 196 -3.03 -5.12 -13.08
C GLU A 196 -3.56 -6.53 -13.38
N SER A 197 -2.72 -7.56 -13.24
CA SER A 197 -3.15 -8.96 -13.32
C SER A 197 -4.23 -9.29 -12.27
N LEU A 198 -4.06 -8.81 -11.03
CA LEU A 198 -5.05 -8.99 -9.96
C LEU A 198 -6.37 -8.27 -10.26
N LEU A 199 -6.30 -7.05 -10.80
CA LEU A 199 -7.50 -6.28 -11.17
C LEU A 199 -8.28 -6.96 -12.29
N GLN A 200 -7.60 -7.35 -13.37
CA GLN A 200 -8.24 -8.09 -14.49
C GLN A 200 -8.84 -9.42 -14.02
N TRP A 201 -8.13 -10.12 -13.13
CA TRP A 201 -8.62 -11.35 -12.51
C TRP A 201 -9.89 -11.11 -11.68
N ALA A 202 -9.93 -10.04 -10.88
CA ALA A 202 -11.05 -9.71 -10.02
C ALA A 202 -12.29 -9.26 -10.80
N GLU A 203 -12.09 -8.54 -11.91
CA GLU A 203 -13.14 -8.06 -12.81
C GLU A 203 -13.74 -9.19 -13.67
N LYS A 204 -12.99 -10.28 -13.90
CA LYS A 204 -13.44 -11.42 -14.70
C LYS A 204 -14.11 -12.50 -13.84
N SER A 205 -15.44 -12.60 -13.92
CA SER A 205 -16.21 -13.70 -13.32
C SER A 205 -16.25 -14.93 -14.23
N GLN A 206 -16.30 -16.12 -13.63
CA GLN A 206 -16.52 -17.38 -14.33
C GLN A 206 -18.01 -17.79 -14.33
N PRO A 207 -18.66 -17.90 -15.50
CA PRO A 207 -20.07 -18.31 -15.60
C PRO A 207 -20.37 -19.74 -15.14
N PHE A 208 -19.36 -20.61 -14.99
CA PHE A 208 -19.55 -21.99 -14.56
C PHE A 208 -20.00 -22.08 -13.09
N TYR A 209 -19.23 -21.50 -12.18
CA TYR A 209 -19.50 -21.44 -10.74
C TYR A 209 -20.68 -20.52 -10.37
N SER A 210 -21.17 -19.79 -11.35
CA SER A 210 -22.31 -18.89 -11.27
C SER A 210 -23.66 -19.60 -11.33
N LYS A 211 -23.71 -20.83 -11.90
CA LYS A 211 -24.95 -21.57 -12.12
C LYS A 211 -25.52 -22.16 -10.82
N PRO A 212 -26.82 -21.99 -10.52
CA PRO A 212 -27.42 -22.46 -9.26
C PRO A 212 -27.33 -23.98 -9.09
N MET A 213 -27.51 -24.76 -10.17
CA MET A 213 -27.36 -26.23 -10.14
C MET A 213 -25.94 -26.66 -9.75
N ILE A 214 -24.92 -25.99 -10.28
CA ILE A 214 -23.51 -26.30 -9.96
C ILE A 214 -23.22 -25.95 -8.50
N ARG A 215 -23.67 -24.79 -8.03
CA ARG A 215 -23.54 -24.37 -6.62
C ARG A 215 -24.19 -25.35 -5.66
N MET A 216 -25.42 -25.77 -5.99
CA MET A 216 -26.16 -26.73 -5.19
C MET A 216 -25.47 -28.09 -5.18
N GLY A 217 -25.01 -28.59 -6.33
CA GLY A 217 -24.28 -29.85 -6.44
C GLY A 217 -23.00 -29.86 -5.59
N ILE A 218 -22.15 -28.83 -5.72
CA ILE A 218 -20.90 -28.69 -4.95
C ILE A 218 -21.16 -28.64 -3.43
N ARG A 219 -22.28 -28.05 -2.98
CA ARG A 219 -22.62 -27.95 -1.55
C ARG A 219 -23.30 -29.21 -0.99
N LEU A 220 -24.19 -29.84 -1.75
CA LEU A 220 -24.95 -31.01 -1.29
C LEU A 220 -24.14 -32.31 -1.36
N LEU A 221 -23.32 -32.48 -2.39
CA LEU A 221 -22.62 -33.74 -2.66
C LEU A 221 -21.70 -34.17 -1.49
N PRO A 222 -20.89 -33.28 -0.88
CA PRO A 222 -20.16 -33.60 0.35
C PRO A 222 -21.06 -34.05 1.51
N GLY A 223 -22.21 -33.38 1.70
CA GLY A 223 -23.17 -33.73 2.74
C GLY A 223 -23.75 -35.13 2.55
N ILE A 224 -24.08 -35.49 1.30
CA ILE A 224 -24.55 -36.83 0.92
C ILE A 224 -23.44 -37.87 1.18
N THR A 225 -22.19 -37.57 0.78
CA THR A 225 -21.05 -38.46 0.98
C THR A 225 -20.76 -38.69 2.47
N ILE A 226 -20.79 -37.65 3.30
CA ILE A 226 -20.61 -37.78 4.76
C ILE A 226 -21.77 -38.56 5.38
N THR A 227 -23.02 -38.28 4.99
CA THR A 227 -24.20 -38.98 5.52
C THR A 227 -24.16 -40.47 5.19
N THR A 228 -23.88 -40.81 3.93
CA THR A 228 -23.74 -42.21 3.51
C THR A 228 -22.56 -42.92 4.17
N LEU A 229 -21.44 -42.21 4.40
CA LEU A 229 -20.28 -42.74 5.13
C LEU A 229 -20.65 -43.08 6.59
N LEU A 230 -21.44 -42.23 7.26
CA LEU A 230 -21.93 -42.49 8.62
C LEU A 230 -22.92 -43.65 8.67
N LEU A 231 -23.82 -43.76 7.69
CA LEU A 231 -24.79 -44.86 7.60
C LEU A 231 -24.15 -46.20 7.23
N ALA A 232 -23.01 -46.19 6.52
CA ALA A 232 -22.30 -47.42 6.13
C ALA A 232 -21.73 -48.22 7.32
N PHE A 233 -21.60 -47.60 8.50
CA PHE A 233 -21.19 -48.29 9.73
C PHE A 233 -22.28 -49.23 10.29
N SER A 234 -23.55 -48.95 10.01
CA SER A 234 -24.70 -49.70 10.54
C SER A 234 -25.52 -50.44 9.47
N ALA A 235 -25.15 -50.34 8.19
CA ALA A 235 -25.93 -50.86 7.07
C ALA A 235 -25.46 -52.21 6.50
N ASP A 236 -26.37 -52.89 5.79
CA ASP A 236 -26.13 -54.13 5.04
C ASP A 236 -25.06 -53.98 3.94
N ILE A 237 -24.53 -55.12 3.48
CA ILE A 237 -23.37 -55.24 2.56
C ILE A 237 -23.48 -54.32 1.32
N GLY A 238 -24.67 -54.16 0.73
CA GLY A 238 -24.88 -53.34 -0.48
C GLY A 238 -24.75 -51.83 -0.26
N LEU A 239 -25.24 -51.30 0.87
CA LEU A 239 -25.21 -49.86 1.19
C LEU A 239 -23.80 -49.39 1.61
N ARG A 240 -22.94 -50.33 2.04
CA ARG A 240 -21.57 -50.05 2.50
C ARG A 240 -20.62 -49.57 1.39
N TYR A 241 -20.90 -49.88 0.11
CA TYR A 241 -20.04 -49.48 -1.02
C TYR A 241 -20.40 -48.11 -1.64
N ILE A 242 -21.57 -47.55 -1.31
CA ILE A 242 -22.01 -46.25 -1.85
C ILE A 242 -21.04 -45.11 -1.54
N PRO A 243 -20.49 -44.96 -0.30
CA PRO A 243 -19.53 -43.90 0.00
C PRO A 243 -18.24 -44.03 -0.84
N LEU A 244 -17.79 -45.25 -1.12
CA LEU A 244 -16.62 -45.48 -1.96
C LEU A 244 -16.86 -45.00 -3.40
N LEU A 245 -18.02 -45.32 -3.98
CA LEU A 245 -18.41 -44.84 -5.31
C LEU A 245 -18.49 -43.30 -5.36
N LEU A 246 -19.05 -42.67 -4.32
CA LEU A 246 -19.12 -41.21 -4.22
C LEU A 246 -17.73 -40.57 -4.08
N LEU A 247 -16.81 -41.18 -3.33
CA LEU A 247 -15.42 -40.70 -3.23
C LEU A 247 -14.66 -40.87 -4.55
N VAL A 248 -14.88 -41.95 -5.29
CA VAL A 248 -14.34 -42.13 -6.65
C VAL A 248 -14.89 -41.04 -7.58
N PHE A 249 -16.19 -40.75 -7.49
CA PHE A 249 -16.80 -39.66 -8.24
C PHE A 249 -16.22 -38.28 -7.85
N HIS A 250 -16.02 -38.00 -6.56
CA HIS A 250 -15.32 -36.80 -6.09
C HIS A 250 -13.91 -36.69 -6.67
N PHE A 251 -13.17 -37.80 -6.72
CA PHE A 251 -11.83 -37.83 -7.32
C PHE A 251 -11.87 -37.40 -8.79
N PHE A 252 -12.77 -37.99 -9.60
CA PHE A 252 -12.93 -37.58 -11.00
C PHE A 252 -13.36 -36.12 -11.16
N LEU A 253 -14.25 -35.63 -10.30
CA LEU A 253 -14.61 -34.21 -10.27
C LEU A 253 -13.39 -33.32 -9.96
N LEU A 254 -12.61 -33.65 -8.94
CA LEU A 254 -11.41 -32.88 -8.60
C LEU A 254 -10.35 -32.91 -9.70
N SER A 255 -10.24 -34.02 -10.43
CA SER A 255 -9.36 -34.13 -11.60
C SER A 255 -9.86 -33.31 -12.80
N TYR A 256 -11.17 -33.10 -12.92
CA TYR A 256 -11.75 -32.26 -13.97
C TYR A 256 -11.30 -30.80 -13.81
N ASP A 257 -10.74 -30.25 -14.88
CA ASP A 257 -10.27 -28.85 -14.98
C ASP A 257 -9.28 -28.43 -13.86
N VAL A 258 -8.53 -29.39 -13.30
CA VAL A 258 -7.57 -29.15 -12.20
C VAL A 258 -6.52 -28.10 -12.55
N LYS A 259 -6.09 -28.06 -13.83
CA LYS A 259 -5.08 -27.11 -14.32
C LYS A 259 -5.57 -25.67 -14.18
N ARG A 260 -6.77 -25.38 -14.69
CA ARG A 260 -7.36 -24.03 -14.63
C ARG A 260 -7.68 -23.61 -13.20
N ARG A 261 -8.23 -24.52 -12.39
CA ARG A 261 -8.53 -24.25 -10.98
C ARG A 261 -7.26 -23.94 -10.19
N THR A 262 -6.19 -24.69 -10.41
CA THR A 262 -4.92 -24.46 -9.74
C THR A 262 -4.32 -23.10 -10.14
N GLN A 263 -4.36 -22.75 -11.43
CA GLN A 263 -3.89 -21.43 -11.91
C GLN A 263 -4.63 -20.26 -11.26
N GLU A 264 -5.96 -20.34 -11.13
CA GLU A 264 -6.78 -19.31 -10.49
C GLU A 264 -6.44 -19.16 -9.00
N LEU A 265 -6.33 -20.27 -8.27
CA LEU A 265 -5.99 -20.24 -6.83
C LEU A 265 -4.54 -19.81 -6.59
N GLU A 266 -3.62 -20.15 -7.51
CA GLU A 266 -2.21 -19.77 -7.44
C GLU A 266 -1.99 -18.26 -7.65
N LEU A 267 -2.76 -17.62 -8.53
CA LEU A 267 -2.73 -16.16 -8.71
C LEU A 267 -3.11 -15.44 -7.41
N ILE A 268 -4.19 -15.86 -6.75
CA ILE A 268 -4.62 -15.32 -5.46
C ILE A 268 -3.54 -15.53 -4.39
N TYR A 269 -2.93 -16.72 -4.38
CA TYR A 269 -1.84 -17.05 -3.48
C TYR A 269 -0.62 -16.15 -3.70
N ARG A 270 -0.27 -15.85 -4.97
CA ARG A 270 0.83 -14.93 -5.33
C ARG A 270 0.60 -13.54 -4.74
N CYS A 271 -0.63 -13.02 -4.84
CA CYS A 271 -1.01 -11.69 -4.36
C CYS A 271 -1.34 -11.63 -2.85
N LYS A 272 -1.13 -12.71 -2.07
CA LYS A 272 -1.52 -12.77 -0.65
C LYS A 272 -0.90 -11.64 0.19
N ASN A 273 0.34 -11.25 -0.13
CA ASN A 273 1.05 -10.22 0.60
C ASN A 273 0.46 -8.86 0.25
N SER A 274 0.26 -8.52 -1.03
CA SER A 274 -0.45 -7.30 -1.42
C SER A 274 -1.80 -7.18 -0.72
N ILE A 275 -2.63 -8.24 -0.75
CA ILE A 275 -3.98 -8.22 -0.17
C ILE A 275 -3.92 -7.82 1.31
N ARG A 276 -2.99 -8.41 2.07
CA ARG A 276 -2.78 -8.09 3.48
C ARG A 276 -2.26 -6.67 3.68
N VAL A 277 -1.34 -6.20 2.83
CA VAL A 277 -0.78 -4.84 2.94
C VAL A 277 -1.82 -3.78 2.60
N TYR A 278 -2.57 -3.94 1.51
CA TYR A 278 -3.71 -3.08 1.19
C TYR A 278 -4.77 -3.10 2.29
N GLY A 279 -5.00 -4.25 2.93
CA GLY A 279 -5.87 -4.35 4.11
C GLY A 279 -5.41 -3.47 5.27
N LYS A 280 -4.10 -3.41 5.54
CA LYS A 280 -3.55 -2.52 6.57
C LYS A 280 -3.65 -1.04 6.18
N ILE A 281 -3.38 -0.70 4.92
CA ILE A 281 -3.52 0.66 4.39
C ILE A 281 -4.99 1.13 4.51
N LEU A 282 -5.94 0.34 4.02
CA LEU A 282 -7.37 0.63 4.13
C LEU A 282 -7.81 0.75 5.59
N ALA A 283 -7.34 -0.15 6.47
CA ALA A 283 -7.64 -0.04 7.90
C ALA A 283 -7.12 1.26 8.53
N HIS A 284 -6.00 1.79 8.04
CA HIS A 284 -5.44 3.05 8.50
C HIS A 284 -6.21 4.27 7.95
N ILE A 285 -6.64 4.22 6.68
CA ILE A 285 -7.45 5.27 6.05
C ILE A 285 -8.86 5.30 6.64
N GLU A 286 -9.58 4.18 6.67
CA GLU A 286 -10.98 4.11 7.09
C GLU A 286 -11.20 4.49 8.56
N LYS A 287 -10.24 4.19 9.44
CA LYS A 287 -10.31 4.57 10.87
C LYS A 287 -10.10 6.06 11.11
N THR A 288 -9.55 6.78 10.14
CA THR A 288 -9.17 8.18 10.34
C THR A 288 -10.34 9.11 10.05
N HIS A 289 -10.54 10.10 10.92
CA HIS A 289 -11.46 11.20 10.66
C HIS A 289 -10.75 12.27 9.82
N PHE A 290 -11.31 12.58 8.65
CA PHE A 290 -10.82 13.65 7.78
C PHE A 290 -11.70 14.88 7.91
N GLN A 291 -11.08 16.07 7.85
CA GLN A 291 -11.77 17.36 7.98
C GLN A 291 -12.05 17.98 6.61
N SER A 292 -11.07 17.94 5.71
CA SER A 292 -11.22 18.42 4.34
C SER A 292 -12.25 17.60 3.56
N ASP A 293 -13.10 18.30 2.80
CA ASP A 293 -14.15 17.66 2.02
C ASP A 293 -13.58 16.71 0.95
N TYR A 294 -12.43 17.06 0.35
CA TYR A 294 -11.77 16.21 -0.62
C TYR A 294 -11.40 14.83 -0.04
N LEU A 295 -10.76 14.78 1.13
CA LEU A 295 -10.41 13.50 1.78
C LEU A 295 -11.64 12.74 2.28
N ARG A 296 -12.69 13.45 2.71
CA ARG A 296 -13.97 12.83 3.09
C ARG A 296 -14.62 12.16 1.89
N VAL A 297 -14.69 12.83 0.74
CA VAL A 297 -15.23 12.27 -0.52
C VAL A 297 -14.42 11.06 -0.95
N LEU A 298 -13.08 11.13 -0.90
CA LEU A 298 -12.23 9.96 -1.19
C LEU A 298 -12.52 8.79 -0.25
N LYS A 299 -12.67 9.05 1.05
CA LYS A 299 -13.01 8.01 2.03
C LYS A 299 -14.38 7.39 1.76
N GLU A 300 -15.39 8.17 1.35
CA GLU A 300 -16.71 7.63 0.99
C GLU A 300 -16.65 6.74 -0.27
N ARG A 301 -15.74 7.04 -1.21
CA ARG A 301 -15.48 6.15 -2.39
C ARG A 301 -14.91 4.78 -2.02
N LEU A 302 -14.46 4.58 -0.77
CA LEU A 302 -14.08 3.28 -0.22
C LEU A 302 -15.26 2.46 0.29
N ARG A 303 -16.49 2.84 -0.06
CA ARG A 303 -17.71 2.06 0.20
C ARG A 303 -18.37 1.63 -1.10
N ASP A 304 -18.94 0.43 -1.13
CA ASP A 304 -19.82 0.03 -2.23
C ASP A 304 -21.22 0.65 -2.09
N GLU A 305 -22.08 0.39 -3.07
CA GLU A 305 -23.47 0.85 -3.09
C GLU A 305 -24.32 0.30 -1.92
N LYS A 306 -23.88 -0.82 -1.32
CA LYS A 306 -24.54 -1.46 -0.17
C LYS A 306 -24.00 -0.95 1.17
N GLY A 307 -23.05 -0.02 1.15
CA GLY A 307 -22.42 0.55 2.34
C GLY A 307 -21.31 -0.32 2.98
N LEU A 308 -20.92 -1.43 2.34
CA LEU A 308 -19.79 -2.25 2.80
C LEU A 308 -18.47 -1.51 2.52
N THR A 309 -17.58 -1.50 3.51
CA THR A 309 -16.28 -0.83 3.35
C THR A 309 -15.29 -1.70 2.58
N ALA A 310 -14.35 -1.06 1.88
CA ALA A 310 -13.27 -1.71 1.16
C ALA A 310 -12.48 -2.65 2.07
N LEU A 311 -12.23 -2.27 3.33
CA LEU A 311 -11.58 -3.14 4.31
C LEU A 311 -12.40 -4.40 4.60
N GLN A 312 -13.72 -4.30 4.75
CA GLN A 312 -14.57 -5.46 5.01
C GLN A 312 -14.52 -6.44 3.83
N GLN A 313 -14.62 -5.92 2.61
CA GLN A 313 -14.55 -6.72 1.39
C GLN A 313 -13.16 -7.34 1.21
N LEU A 314 -12.08 -6.60 1.47
CA LEU A 314 -10.73 -7.13 1.34
C LEU A 314 -10.39 -8.14 2.44
N LYS A 315 -10.91 -7.97 3.66
CA LYS A 315 -10.81 -8.99 4.72
C LYS A 315 -11.55 -10.28 4.36
N SER A 316 -12.65 -10.19 3.62
CA SER A 316 -13.33 -11.39 3.15
C SER A 316 -12.48 -12.15 2.11
N LEU A 317 -11.74 -11.43 1.25
CA LEU A 317 -10.73 -12.04 0.38
C LEU A 317 -9.56 -12.63 1.17
N GLU A 318 -9.06 -11.94 2.19
CA GLU A 318 -7.99 -12.45 3.06
C GLU A 318 -8.37 -13.78 3.72
N ARG A 319 -9.63 -13.93 4.18
CA ARG A 319 -10.13 -15.22 4.69
C ARG A 319 -10.12 -16.32 3.64
N ILE A 320 -10.48 -16.00 2.39
CA ILE A 320 -10.44 -16.95 1.27
C ILE A 320 -8.98 -17.34 0.98
N VAL A 321 -8.06 -16.37 0.98
CA VAL A 321 -6.61 -16.63 0.84
C VAL A 321 -6.14 -17.58 1.94
N ASP A 322 -6.51 -17.36 3.20
CA ASP A 322 -6.14 -18.22 4.31
C ASP A 322 -6.71 -19.66 4.17
N GLN A 323 -7.91 -19.80 3.62
CA GLN A 323 -8.50 -21.10 3.29
C GLN A 323 -7.72 -21.83 2.19
N ILE A 324 -7.19 -21.09 1.20
CA ILE A 324 -6.35 -21.63 0.13
C ILE A 324 -4.96 -22.03 0.67
N LEU A 325 -4.39 -21.26 1.59
CA LEU A 325 -3.07 -21.55 2.20
C LEU A 325 -3.02 -22.93 2.86
N ASN A 326 -4.11 -23.32 3.54
CA ASN A 326 -4.18 -24.60 4.23
C ASN A 326 -4.09 -25.81 3.28
N ARG A 327 -4.39 -25.63 1.99
CA ARG A 327 -4.31 -26.68 0.94
C ARG A 327 -2.90 -27.23 0.74
N ASN A 328 -1.88 -26.41 0.96
CA ASN A 328 -0.49 -26.83 0.73
C ASN A 328 0.01 -27.86 1.75
N ASN A 329 -0.76 -28.14 2.80
CA ASN A 329 -0.46 -29.23 3.72
C ASN A 329 -0.97 -30.56 3.13
N ILE A 330 -0.09 -31.58 3.03
CA ILE A 330 -0.45 -32.91 2.52
C ILE A 330 -1.60 -33.54 3.31
N ALA A 331 -1.73 -33.19 4.60
CA ALA A 331 -2.82 -33.62 5.47
C ALA A 331 -4.20 -33.09 5.03
N PHE A 332 -4.23 -32.12 4.12
CA PHE A 332 -5.46 -31.53 3.60
C PHE A 332 -6.04 -32.31 2.41
N PHE A 333 -5.31 -33.26 1.83
CA PHE A 333 -5.81 -34.08 0.71
C PHE A 333 -7.10 -34.85 1.03
N PRO A 334 -7.23 -35.57 2.16
CA PRO A 334 -8.47 -36.25 2.52
C PRO A 334 -9.64 -35.28 2.72
N ILE A 335 -9.36 -34.09 3.26
CA ILE A 335 -10.37 -33.03 3.46
C ILE A 335 -10.85 -32.51 2.10
N ASN A 336 -9.92 -32.28 1.16
CA ASN A 336 -10.27 -31.86 -0.19
C ASN A 336 -11.11 -32.92 -0.91
N LEU A 337 -10.74 -34.20 -0.80
CA LEU A 337 -11.48 -35.31 -1.39
C LEU A 337 -12.88 -35.45 -0.79
N LEU A 338 -13.03 -35.33 0.53
CA LEU A 338 -14.31 -35.49 1.21
C LEU A 338 -15.26 -34.30 0.97
N ILE A 339 -14.74 -33.08 1.05
CA ILE A 339 -15.55 -31.84 1.08
C ILE A 339 -15.59 -31.12 -0.28
N LEU A 340 -14.79 -31.55 -1.25
CA LEU A 340 -14.53 -30.82 -2.49
C LEU A 340 -14.02 -29.40 -2.19
N TRP A 341 -13.06 -29.30 -1.27
CA TRP A 341 -12.61 -28.02 -0.70
C TRP A 341 -12.19 -27.01 -1.77
N ASP A 342 -11.42 -27.42 -2.77
CA ASP A 342 -11.01 -26.54 -3.87
C ASP A 342 -12.22 -25.93 -4.59
N TYR A 343 -13.30 -26.71 -4.77
CA TYR A 343 -14.54 -26.21 -5.35
C TYR A 343 -15.28 -25.25 -4.43
N GLN A 344 -15.28 -25.49 -3.11
CA GLN A 344 -15.83 -24.53 -2.15
C GLN A 344 -15.07 -23.20 -2.18
N CYS A 345 -13.74 -23.24 -2.24
CA CYS A 345 -12.90 -22.06 -2.40
C CYS A 345 -13.25 -21.32 -3.70
N MET A 346 -13.41 -22.02 -4.83
CA MET A 346 -13.82 -21.38 -6.10
C MET A 346 -15.19 -20.72 -6.00
N LEU A 347 -16.16 -21.33 -5.31
CA LEU A 347 -17.47 -20.69 -5.08
C LEU A 347 -17.32 -19.41 -4.24
N ALA A 348 -16.50 -19.44 -3.18
CA ALA A 348 -16.25 -18.28 -2.33
C ALA A 348 -15.52 -17.15 -3.09
N VAL A 349 -14.53 -17.49 -3.91
CA VAL A 349 -13.84 -16.57 -4.81
C VAL A 349 -14.83 -15.91 -5.76
N GLU A 350 -15.71 -16.68 -6.41
CA GLU A 350 -16.67 -16.14 -7.37
C GLU A 350 -17.74 -15.29 -6.72
N ASP A 351 -18.21 -15.66 -5.53
CA ASP A 351 -19.10 -14.83 -4.73
C ASP A 351 -18.43 -13.51 -4.34
N TRP A 352 -17.15 -13.53 -3.99
CA TRP A 352 -16.38 -12.33 -3.71
C TRP A 352 -16.18 -11.46 -4.96
N LYS A 353 -15.75 -12.04 -6.09
CA LYS A 353 -15.55 -11.32 -7.37
C LYS A 353 -16.81 -10.59 -7.81
N ARG A 354 -17.97 -11.23 -7.72
CA ARG A 354 -19.27 -10.63 -8.06
C ARG A 354 -19.62 -9.41 -7.20
N GLN A 355 -19.18 -9.38 -5.95
CA GLN A 355 -19.51 -8.31 -5.00
C GLN A 355 -18.47 -7.19 -5.03
N ALA A 356 -17.19 -7.53 -4.94
CA ALA A 356 -16.09 -6.61 -4.72
C ALA A 356 -15.20 -6.39 -5.94
N GLY A 357 -15.21 -7.30 -6.92
CA GLY A 357 -14.36 -7.25 -8.12
C GLY A 357 -14.51 -5.94 -8.90
N PRO A 358 -15.73 -5.52 -9.31
CA PRO A 358 -15.94 -4.30 -10.08
C PRO A 358 -15.49 -3.00 -9.40
N VAL A 359 -15.43 -3.00 -8.07
CA VAL A 359 -15.08 -1.80 -7.27
C VAL A 359 -13.64 -1.81 -6.77
N LEU A 360 -12.90 -2.91 -6.92
CA LEU A 360 -11.52 -3.05 -6.43
C LEU A 360 -10.59 -2.00 -7.06
N ARG A 361 -10.68 -1.77 -8.37
CA ARG A 361 -9.87 -0.77 -9.07
C ARG A 361 -10.03 0.62 -8.45
N ARG A 362 -11.27 1.02 -8.20
CA ARG A 362 -11.60 2.29 -7.52
C ARG A 362 -10.98 2.37 -6.12
N TYR A 363 -10.92 1.27 -5.37
CA TYR A 363 -10.28 1.26 -4.04
C TYR A 363 -8.78 1.50 -4.13
N LEU A 364 -8.09 0.85 -5.08
CA LEU A 364 -6.66 1.05 -5.29
C LEU A 364 -6.35 2.48 -5.80
N GLU A 365 -7.20 3.03 -6.66
CA GLU A 365 -7.11 4.43 -7.11
C GLU A 365 -7.25 5.42 -5.95
N VAL A 366 -8.20 5.21 -5.03
CA VAL A 366 -8.35 6.08 -3.85
C VAL A 366 -7.14 5.99 -2.93
N ILE A 367 -6.57 4.79 -2.74
CA ILE A 367 -5.29 4.63 -2.01
C ILE A 367 -4.20 5.43 -2.71
N GLY A 368 -4.14 5.36 -4.05
CA GLY A 368 -3.19 6.11 -4.86
C GLY A 368 -3.33 7.63 -4.70
N GLU A 369 -4.56 8.15 -4.77
CA GLU A 369 -4.88 9.57 -4.51
C GLU A 369 -4.35 10.02 -3.15
N ILE A 370 -4.63 9.24 -2.11
CA ILE A 370 -4.22 9.57 -0.76
C ILE A 370 -2.70 9.53 -0.58
N GLU A 371 -2.00 8.55 -1.19
CA GLU A 371 -0.53 8.50 -1.17
C GLU A 371 0.12 9.65 -1.95
N GLY A 372 -0.46 10.02 -3.11
CA GLY A 372 -0.01 11.18 -3.89
C GLY A 372 -0.13 12.48 -3.10
N LEU A 373 -1.30 12.74 -2.50
CA LEU A 373 -1.51 13.90 -1.63
C LEU A 373 -0.59 13.86 -0.39
N ALA A 374 -0.37 12.68 0.21
CA ALA A 374 0.52 12.54 1.37
C ALA A 374 1.99 12.84 1.02
N SER A 375 2.39 12.58 -0.23
CA SER A 375 3.71 12.93 -0.76
C SER A 375 3.85 14.44 -0.91
N LEU A 376 2.86 15.11 -1.52
CA LEU A 376 2.85 16.60 -1.61
C LEU A 376 2.79 17.27 -0.23
N ALA A 377 2.05 16.68 0.71
CA ALA A 377 1.95 17.16 2.10
C ALA A 377 3.27 17.07 2.89
N LEU A 378 4.30 16.38 2.37
CA LEU A 378 5.65 16.47 2.93
C LEU A 378 6.19 17.88 2.85
N ILE A 379 5.95 18.58 1.74
CA ILE A 379 6.51 19.91 1.48
C ILE A 379 6.07 20.88 2.58
N GLY A 380 4.77 20.94 2.86
CA GLY A 380 4.24 21.85 3.90
C GLY A 380 4.68 21.50 5.33
N TYR A 381 5.05 20.25 5.58
CA TYR A 381 5.59 19.85 6.89
C TYR A 381 7.10 20.10 6.99
N ASP A 382 7.85 19.80 5.93
CA ASP A 382 9.31 19.91 5.91
C ASP A 382 9.78 21.36 5.77
N TYR A 383 8.99 22.20 5.07
CA TYR A 383 9.25 23.60 4.78
C TYR A 383 8.06 24.49 5.22
N PRO A 384 7.82 24.67 6.53
CA PRO A 384 6.68 25.43 7.05
C PRO A 384 6.68 26.93 6.67
N GLN A 385 7.80 27.44 6.16
CA GLN A 385 7.96 28.80 5.65
C GLN A 385 7.51 28.99 4.20
N TRP A 386 7.19 27.90 3.50
CA TRP A 386 6.66 27.90 2.14
C TRP A 386 5.15 28.13 2.19
N ASP A 387 4.67 28.99 1.29
CA ASP A 387 3.28 29.40 1.28
C ASP A 387 2.41 28.48 0.39
N MET A 388 1.13 28.38 0.73
CA MET A 388 0.14 27.75 -0.14
C MET A 388 -0.31 28.79 -1.18
N PRO A 389 -0.09 28.56 -2.49
CA PRO A 389 -0.34 29.60 -3.49
C PRO A 389 -1.83 29.89 -3.65
N LYS A 390 -2.17 31.14 -3.94
CA LYS A 390 -3.54 31.58 -4.16
C LYS A 390 -3.80 31.75 -5.65
N ILE A 391 -4.54 30.81 -6.23
CA ILE A 391 -4.95 30.90 -7.63
C ILE A 391 -5.92 32.07 -7.80
N THR A 392 -5.63 32.99 -8.72
CA THR A 392 -6.43 34.18 -8.97
C THR A 392 -7.18 34.09 -10.30
N ASP A 393 -8.27 34.86 -10.42
CA ASP A 393 -8.99 35.06 -11.69
C ASP A 393 -8.52 36.33 -12.42
N THR A 394 -7.53 37.05 -11.86
CA THR A 394 -6.97 38.25 -12.51
C THR A 394 -6.21 37.83 -13.76
N PRO A 395 -6.60 38.32 -14.96
CA PRO A 395 -5.96 37.92 -16.20
C PRO A 395 -4.47 38.26 -16.24
N ALA A 396 -3.66 37.34 -16.77
CA ALA A 396 -2.21 37.41 -16.90
C ALA A 396 -1.44 37.70 -15.60
N ARG A 397 -2.07 37.55 -14.42
CA ARG A 397 -1.40 37.81 -13.14
C ARG A 397 -0.44 36.67 -12.79
N PHE A 398 0.80 37.03 -12.48
CA PHE A 398 1.76 36.18 -11.78
C PHE A 398 2.54 37.06 -10.81
N THR A 399 2.21 37.00 -9.52
CA THR A 399 2.99 37.69 -8.48
C THR A 399 3.60 36.68 -7.52
N ALA A 400 4.88 36.80 -7.22
CA ALA A 400 5.55 35.95 -6.25
C ALA A 400 6.60 36.75 -5.47
N ARG A 401 6.66 36.52 -4.15
CA ARG A 401 7.66 37.13 -3.27
C ARG A 401 8.64 36.09 -2.75
N ALA A 402 9.91 36.42 -2.80
CA ALA A 402 11.03 35.57 -2.42
C ALA A 402 10.92 34.14 -3.02
N ILE A 403 10.56 34.05 -4.31
CA ILE A 403 10.47 32.78 -5.02
C ILE A 403 11.87 32.19 -5.24
N GLY A 404 12.03 30.92 -4.90
CA GLY A 404 13.25 30.14 -5.05
C GLY A 404 12.99 28.83 -5.78
N HIS A 405 14.06 28.17 -6.23
CA HIS A 405 13.95 26.91 -6.96
C HIS A 405 13.84 25.73 -5.95
N PRO A 406 12.75 24.94 -5.94
CA PRO A 406 12.54 23.90 -4.92
C PRO A 406 13.68 22.88 -4.81
N LEU A 407 14.33 22.55 -5.93
CA LEU A 407 15.43 21.58 -5.99
C LEU A 407 16.82 22.16 -5.62
N LEU A 408 16.94 23.48 -5.41
CA LEU A 408 18.17 24.13 -4.97
C LEU A 408 18.15 24.30 -3.45
N THR A 409 18.52 23.24 -2.74
CA THR A 409 18.44 23.17 -1.28
C THR A 409 19.49 24.00 -0.54
N ASN A 410 20.64 24.26 -1.16
CA ASN A 410 21.74 25.02 -0.57
C ASN A 410 22.00 26.29 -1.39
N GLN A 411 22.07 27.44 -0.71
CA GLN A 411 22.50 28.73 -1.30
C GLN A 411 21.62 29.26 -2.46
N GLN A 412 20.30 29.06 -2.40
CA GLN A 412 19.39 29.69 -3.36
C GLN A 412 19.27 31.20 -3.11
N VAL A 413 19.28 31.98 -4.19
CA VAL A 413 18.91 33.40 -4.17
C VAL A 413 17.43 33.49 -4.55
N CYS A 414 16.62 33.96 -3.61
CA CYS A 414 15.20 34.19 -3.83
C CYS A 414 14.99 35.51 -4.61
N ASN A 415 14.00 35.53 -5.50
CA ASN A 415 13.67 36.71 -6.31
C ASN A 415 12.23 37.15 -6.05
N ASP A 416 11.93 38.43 -6.30
CA ASP A 416 10.57 38.93 -6.38
C ASP A 416 10.18 39.07 -7.86
N ILE A 417 8.98 38.63 -8.22
CA ILE A 417 8.45 38.71 -9.58
C ILE A 417 7.02 39.25 -9.53
N SER A 418 6.73 40.24 -10.38
CA SER A 418 5.38 40.74 -10.61
C SER A 418 5.16 40.82 -12.12
N LEU A 419 4.17 40.08 -12.59
CA LEU A 419 3.55 40.26 -13.89
C LEU A 419 2.08 40.57 -13.59
N ASP A 420 1.69 41.82 -13.76
CA ASP A 420 0.33 42.30 -13.52
C ASP A 420 -0.17 43.07 -14.74
N PRO A 421 -1.48 43.04 -15.03
CA PRO A 421 -2.07 43.88 -16.06
C PRO A 421 -1.64 45.35 -15.93
N PRO A 422 -1.32 46.02 -17.06
CA PRO A 422 -1.48 45.55 -18.44
C PRO A 422 -0.32 44.70 -18.98
N ALA A 423 0.72 44.44 -18.19
CA ALA A 423 1.88 43.68 -18.64
C ALA A 423 1.53 42.20 -18.86
N LYS A 424 1.86 41.67 -20.04
CA LYS A 424 1.65 40.26 -20.42
C LYS A 424 2.94 39.52 -20.74
N VAL A 425 4.05 40.23 -20.81
CA VAL A 425 5.36 39.71 -21.22
C VAL A 425 6.40 40.18 -20.21
N LEU A 426 7.18 39.24 -19.68
CA LEU A 426 8.34 39.51 -18.86
C LEU A 426 9.60 39.32 -19.72
N LEU A 427 10.28 40.42 -20.06
CA LEU A 427 11.54 40.38 -20.80
C LEU A 427 12.72 40.23 -19.83
N ILE A 428 13.39 39.07 -19.85
CA ILE A 428 14.52 38.77 -18.97
C ILE A 428 15.82 38.90 -19.78
N THR A 429 16.63 39.92 -19.48
CA THR A 429 17.94 40.15 -20.09
C THR A 429 19.07 39.89 -19.09
N GLY A 430 20.30 39.69 -19.58
CA GLY A 430 21.48 39.45 -18.73
C GLY A 430 22.51 38.51 -19.39
N SER A 431 23.68 38.39 -18.77
CA SER A 431 24.77 37.51 -19.27
C SER A 431 24.39 36.02 -19.21
N ASN A 432 25.08 35.15 -19.94
CA ASN A 432 24.78 33.71 -19.96
C ASN A 432 24.84 33.04 -18.57
N MET A 433 25.61 33.61 -17.64
CA MET A 433 25.79 33.11 -16.28
C MET A 433 24.91 33.83 -15.24
N SER A 434 24.01 34.74 -15.65
CA SER A 434 23.18 35.51 -14.72
C SER A 434 21.97 34.75 -14.15
N GLY A 435 21.85 33.44 -14.42
CA GLY A 435 20.79 32.60 -13.85
C GLY A 435 19.42 32.69 -14.54
N LYS A 436 19.33 33.25 -15.76
CA LYS A 436 18.04 33.41 -16.48
C LYS A 436 17.27 32.10 -16.65
N SER A 437 17.94 31.04 -17.10
CA SER A 437 17.32 29.71 -17.26
C SER A 437 16.88 29.13 -15.92
N THR A 438 17.65 29.36 -14.86
CA THR A 438 17.29 28.96 -13.49
C THR A 438 16.04 29.69 -13.01
N LEU A 439 15.90 30.98 -13.33
CA LEU A 439 14.71 31.76 -12.99
C LEU A 439 13.47 31.21 -13.71
N LEU A 440 13.56 30.93 -15.01
CA LEU A 440 12.44 30.35 -15.77
C LEU A 440 12.03 28.97 -15.25
N ARG A 441 13.00 28.10 -14.93
CA ARG A 441 12.73 26.81 -14.26
C ARG A 441 12.12 27.00 -12.88
N THR A 442 12.59 27.97 -12.11
CA THR A 442 12.02 28.33 -10.80
C THR A 442 10.54 28.66 -10.92
N LEU A 443 10.16 29.48 -11.91
CA LEU A 443 8.75 29.80 -12.15
C LEU A 443 7.95 28.57 -12.56
N GLY A 444 8.44 27.81 -13.54
CA GLY A 444 7.77 26.62 -14.06
C GLY A 444 7.56 25.54 -13.00
N THR A 445 8.60 25.19 -12.24
CA THR A 445 8.51 24.16 -11.19
C THR A 445 7.57 24.59 -10.05
N ASN A 446 7.57 25.87 -9.65
CA ASN A 446 6.62 26.35 -8.64
C ASN A 446 5.18 26.41 -9.17
N LEU A 447 4.96 26.69 -10.46
CA LEU A 447 3.65 26.55 -11.08
C LEU A 447 3.16 25.10 -11.08
N VAL A 448 4.03 24.14 -11.39
CA VAL A 448 3.70 22.70 -11.28
C VAL A 448 3.28 22.35 -9.86
N LEU A 449 4.02 22.79 -8.85
CA LEU A 449 3.64 22.58 -7.44
C LEU A 449 2.31 23.25 -7.09
N ALA A 450 2.09 24.48 -7.54
CA ALA A 450 0.85 25.22 -7.31
C ALA A 450 -0.36 24.47 -7.89
N TYR A 451 -0.23 23.97 -9.12
CA TYR A 451 -1.29 23.22 -9.80
C TYR A 451 -1.47 21.81 -9.28
N ALA A 452 -0.45 21.21 -8.67
CA ALA A 452 -0.59 19.98 -7.90
C ALA A 452 -1.32 20.22 -6.55
N GLY A 453 -1.52 21.49 -6.15
CA GLY A 453 -2.11 21.87 -4.86
C GLY A 453 -1.11 21.87 -3.69
N ALA A 454 0.19 21.85 -3.98
CA ALA A 454 1.25 21.83 -2.98
C ALA A 454 1.71 23.25 -2.61
N PRO A 455 2.31 23.41 -1.41
CA PRO A 455 3.05 24.62 -1.08
C PRO A 455 4.20 24.88 -2.05
N VAL A 456 4.46 26.15 -2.33
CA VAL A 456 5.47 26.59 -3.29
C VAL A 456 6.69 27.17 -2.57
N CYS A 457 7.86 27.10 -3.18
CA CYS A 457 9.09 27.70 -2.66
C CYS A 457 9.05 29.23 -2.82
N ALA A 458 8.16 29.89 -2.09
CA ALA A 458 7.98 31.33 -2.04
C ALA A 458 7.36 31.73 -0.69
N ARG A 459 7.47 33.01 -0.33
CA ARG A 459 6.74 33.59 0.81
C ARG A 459 5.28 33.90 0.49
N SER A 460 4.99 34.14 -0.79
CA SER A 460 3.63 34.29 -1.33
C SER A 460 3.68 34.10 -2.83
N MET A 461 2.63 33.50 -3.41
CA MET A 461 2.50 33.35 -4.85
C MET A 461 1.02 33.41 -5.26
N GLU A 462 0.69 34.29 -6.20
CA GLU A 462 -0.64 34.45 -6.77
C GLU A 462 -0.57 34.37 -8.31
N PRO A 463 -0.75 33.18 -8.90
CA PRO A 463 -0.81 33.00 -10.35
C PRO A 463 -2.26 32.87 -10.85
N GLU A 464 -2.53 33.35 -12.06
CA GLU A 464 -3.64 32.83 -12.88
C GLU A 464 -3.35 31.37 -13.29
N LEU A 465 -4.35 30.66 -13.81
CA LEU A 465 -4.15 29.37 -14.46
C LEU A 465 -3.51 29.54 -15.85
N PHE A 466 -2.19 29.43 -15.89
CA PHE A 466 -1.39 29.35 -17.10
C PHE A 466 -1.27 27.93 -17.65
N ILE A 467 -1.29 27.82 -18.97
CA ILE A 467 -0.80 26.65 -19.69
C ILE A 467 0.73 26.69 -19.68
N ILE A 468 1.37 25.67 -19.10
CA ILE A 468 2.83 25.57 -19.08
C ILE A 468 3.30 24.92 -20.38
N ILE A 469 4.03 25.66 -21.21
CA ILE A 469 4.70 25.14 -22.39
C ILE A 469 6.17 25.53 -22.26
N TYR A 470 7.06 24.55 -22.32
CA TYR A 470 8.49 24.77 -22.32
C TYR A 470 9.05 24.31 -23.68
N PRO A 471 9.18 25.21 -24.66
CA PRO A 471 9.65 24.83 -25.98
C PRO A 471 11.18 24.73 -25.98
N ALA A 472 11.76 23.69 -25.39
CA ALA A 472 13.16 23.34 -25.70
C ALA A 472 13.31 22.68 -27.09
N LEU A 473 12.20 22.40 -27.78
CA LEU A 473 12.13 21.95 -29.18
C LEU A 473 12.38 23.06 -30.22
N LEU A 474 12.70 24.30 -29.81
CA LEU A 474 13.29 25.32 -30.69
C LEU A 474 14.82 25.39 -30.58
N ARG A 475 15.47 24.34 -30.07
CA ARG A 475 16.91 24.15 -30.28
C ARG A 475 17.15 23.62 -31.70
N ALA A 476 17.30 24.57 -32.62
CA ALA A 476 17.96 24.46 -33.93
C ALA A 476 17.78 23.13 -34.68
N ALA A 477 16.81 23.12 -35.59
CA ALA A 477 16.98 22.41 -36.86
C ALA A 477 17.83 23.27 -37.80
#